data_AF-A0A382F5E9-F1
#
_entry.id   AF-A0A382F5E9-F1
#
_cell.length_a   1.000
_cell.length_b   1.000
_cell.length_c   1.000
_cell.angle_alpha   90.00
_cell.angle_beta   90.00
_cell.angle_gamma   90.00
#
_symmetry.space_group_name_H-M   'P 1'
#
loop_
_entity.id
_entity.type
_entity.pdbx_description
1 polymer ?
#
loop_
_entity_poly.entity_id
_entity_poly.type
_entity_poly.pdbx_seq_one_letter_code
_entity_poly.pdbx_strand_id
1 'polypeptide(L)'
;MAKKVNYLNNKDILKQIHRSKLSFCYVSDEKYENYDIILEDVKKINRNSLKEAKENKAAKIQSEAYQAAMKLHDPKDYKNKPKQKEFLVDIKGIDKEDIVFRVMTMEHIPDEPGRKRNPKNEAETKARVNFPAFKHYAYQGKKVVEVGRSHWEGSLSNGHFSVTHGRISNELGTMFLKLVERYSHRANWRGYTYVDEMRGQALVQLSQIGLQFNEAKSANPFAYYTAAVNNSFTRVLNLEKRNQTIRDDILIEQGHLPSYGRQIAH
;
A
#
# COMPACT_ATOMS: atom_id res chain seq x y z
N MET A 1 -7.40 32.32 -0.75
CA MET A 1 -7.72 31.06 -0.03
C MET A 1 -6.68 30.02 -0.39
N ALA A 2 -6.01 29.40 0.59
CA ALA A 2 -5.08 28.31 0.30
C ALA A 2 -5.80 27.17 -0.44
N LYS A 3 -5.20 26.68 -1.53
CA LYS A 3 -5.77 25.60 -2.35
C LYS A 3 -6.00 24.37 -1.46
N LYS A 4 -7.24 23.87 -1.38
CA LYS A 4 -7.58 22.67 -0.60
C LYS A 4 -6.82 21.46 -1.19
N VAL A 5 -5.69 21.10 -0.59
CA VAL A 5 -4.89 19.95 -1.02
C VAL A 5 -5.60 18.68 -0.53
N ASN A 6 -6.05 17.85 -1.48
CA ASN A 6 -6.63 16.54 -1.14
C ASN A 6 -5.52 15.52 -0.88
N TYR A 7 -5.06 15.45 0.37
CA TYR A 7 -4.01 14.54 0.83
C TYR A 7 -4.39 13.05 0.82
N LEU A 8 -5.66 12.70 0.61
CA LEU A 8 -6.16 11.33 0.73
C LEU A 8 -6.93 10.91 -0.53
N ASN A 9 -6.26 10.97 -1.68
CA ASN A 9 -6.79 10.38 -2.91
C ASN A 9 -6.03 9.07 -3.24
N ASN A 10 -6.74 8.14 -3.88
CA ASN A 10 -6.20 6.81 -4.17
C ASN A 10 -4.95 6.86 -5.06
N LYS A 11 -4.89 7.77 -6.04
CA LYS A 11 -3.75 7.91 -6.96
C LYS A 11 -2.46 8.23 -6.20
N ASP A 12 -2.50 9.22 -5.32
CA ASP A 12 -1.33 9.65 -4.55
C ASP A 12 -0.94 8.59 -3.51
N ILE A 13 -1.91 7.94 -2.87
CA ILE A 13 -1.64 6.84 -1.93
C ILE A 13 -0.94 5.68 -2.66
N LEU A 14 -1.45 5.24 -3.82
CA LEU A 14 -0.82 4.20 -4.63
C LEU A 14 0.61 4.56 -5.02
N LYS A 15 0.84 5.81 -5.45
CA LYS A 15 2.18 6.31 -5.76
C LYS A 15 3.13 6.20 -4.56
N GLN A 16 2.66 6.57 -3.37
CA GLN A 16 3.48 6.54 -2.16
C GLN A 16 3.68 5.12 -1.62
N ILE A 17 2.71 4.21 -1.77
CA ILE A 17 2.87 2.78 -1.51
C ILE A 17 3.97 2.22 -2.40
N HIS A 18 3.88 2.47 -3.72
CA HIS A 18 4.87 1.98 -4.67
C HIS A 18 6.27 2.48 -4.35
N ARG A 19 6.43 3.78 -4.08
CA ARG A 19 7.71 4.39 -3.67
C ARG A 19 8.25 3.77 -2.38
N SER A 20 7.37 3.54 -1.40
CA SER A 20 7.76 2.91 -0.13
C SER A 20 8.21 1.46 -0.35
N LYS A 21 7.50 0.69 -1.18
CA LYS A 21 7.89 -0.68 -1.53
C LYS A 21 9.25 -0.71 -2.25
N LEU A 22 9.47 0.19 -3.21
CA LEU A 22 10.74 0.28 -3.95
C LEU A 22 11.94 0.55 -3.06
N SER A 23 11.77 1.22 -1.91
CA SER A 23 12.87 1.42 -0.96
C SER A 23 13.42 0.12 -0.35
N PHE A 24 12.68 -0.99 -0.46
CA PHE A 24 13.11 -2.33 -0.05
C PHE A 24 13.58 -3.19 -1.25
N CYS A 25 13.64 -2.61 -2.45
CA CYS A 25 13.89 -3.36 -3.67
C CYS A 25 15.25 -3.02 -4.27
N TYR A 26 15.86 -4.03 -4.86
CA TYR A 26 16.89 -3.84 -5.86
C TYR A 26 16.24 -3.57 -7.22
N VAL A 27 16.81 -2.63 -7.97
CA VAL A 27 16.48 -2.36 -9.37
C VAL A 27 17.78 -2.11 -10.12
N SER A 28 17.92 -2.67 -11.33
CA SER A 28 19.17 -2.56 -12.10
C SER A 28 19.38 -1.19 -12.74
N ASP A 29 18.29 -0.45 -12.98
CA ASP A 29 18.27 0.88 -13.60
C ASP A 29 16.99 1.62 -13.20
N GLU A 30 17.03 2.95 -13.05
CA GLU A 30 15.89 3.79 -12.69
C GLU A 30 14.69 3.61 -13.62
N LYS A 31 14.92 3.31 -14.91
CA LYS A 31 13.84 3.07 -15.87
C LYS A 31 12.99 1.84 -15.52
N TYR A 32 13.52 0.92 -14.71
CA TYR A 32 12.83 -0.30 -14.29
C TYR A 32 12.14 -0.19 -12.92
N GLU A 33 12.16 0.98 -12.27
CA GLU A 33 11.50 1.21 -10.99
C GLU A 33 9.98 1.05 -11.10
N ASN A 34 9.40 1.61 -12.17
CA ASN A 34 7.97 1.57 -12.40
C ASN A 34 7.60 0.31 -13.17
N TYR A 35 6.41 -0.21 -12.91
CA TYR A 35 5.81 -1.32 -13.65
C TYR A 35 4.65 -0.82 -14.50
N ASP A 36 4.43 -1.50 -15.63
CA ASP A 36 3.35 -1.19 -16.56
C ASP A 36 2.19 -2.18 -16.45
N ILE A 37 2.47 -3.38 -15.93
CA ILE A 37 1.49 -4.43 -15.68
C ILE A 37 1.95 -5.33 -14.54
N ILE A 38 0.98 -5.90 -13.80
CA ILE A 38 1.23 -6.92 -12.79
C ILE A 38 0.72 -8.27 -13.29
N LEU A 39 1.55 -9.30 -13.18
CA LEU A 39 1.25 -10.67 -13.60
C LEU A 39 1.51 -11.64 -12.45
N GLU A 40 0.82 -12.78 -12.45
CA GLU A 40 0.97 -13.83 -11.43
C GLU A 40 2.10 -14.83 -11.76
N ASP A 41 2.60 -14.86 -13.00
CA ASP A 41 3.64 -15.80 -13.45
C ASP A 41 4.44 -15.19 -14.62
N VAL A 42 5.75 -15.48 -14.70
CA VAL A 42 6.63 -15.12 -15.81
C VAL A 42 6.12 -15.67 -17.14
N LYS A 43 5.50 -16.85 -17.15
CA LYS A 43 4.87 -17.46 -18.35
C LYS A 43 3.74 -16.62 -18.94
N LYS A 44 3.17 -15.68 -18.16
CA LYS A 44 2.15 -14.76 -18.65
C LYS A 44 2.75 -13.59 -19.43
N ILE A 45 4.08 -13.43 -19.48
CA ILE A 45 4.75 -12.47 -20.34
C ILE A 45 4.68 -12.97 -21.79
N ASN A 46 3.72 -12.43 -22.55
CA ASN A 46 3.46 -12.81 -23.93
C ASN A 46 3.00 -11.60 -24.76
N ARG A 47 2.57 -11.82 -26.01
CA ARG A 47 2.14 -10.74 -26.91
C ARG A 47 0.93 -9.96 -26.39
N ASN A 48 0.03 -10.61 -25.67
CA ASN A 48 -1.17 -9.96 -25.14
C ASN A 48 -0.83 -9.08 -23.93
N SER A 49 -0.08 -9.63 -22.96
CA SER A 49 0.37 -8.85 -21.80
C SER A 49 1.29 -7.70 -22.20
N LEU A 50 2.11 -7.87 -23.25
CA LEU A 50 2.94 -6.79 -23.80
C LEU A 50 2.08 -5.67 -24.40
N LYS A 51 1.02 -6.02 -25.14
CA LYS A 51 0.10 -5.03 -25.71
C LYS A 51 -0.59 -4.23 -24.59
N GLU A 52 -1.14 -4.91 -23.60
CA GLU A 52 -1.78 -4.29 -22.44
C GLU A 52 -0.81 -3.41 -21.64
N ALA A 53 0.42 -3.88 -21.42
CA ALA A 53 1.45 -3.09 -20.75
C ALA A 53 1.79 -1.81 -21.53
N LYS A 54 1.88 -1.88 -22.87
CA LYS A 54 2.08 -0.67 -23.69
C LYS A 54 0.89 0.28 -23.63
N GLU A 55 -0.34 -0.23 -23.58
CA GLU A 55 -1.55 0.57 -23.39
C GLU A 55 -1.52 1.30 -22.03
N ASN A 56 -1.18 0.59 -20.95
CA ASN A 56 -1.04 1.16 -19.61
C ASN A 56 0.06 2.22 -19.56
N LYS A 57 1.20 1.97 -20.19
CA LYS A 57 2.31 2.92 -20.27
C LYS A 57 1.93 4.18 -21.05
N ALA A 58 1.30 4.03 -22.22
CA ALA A 58 0.79 5.13 -23.02
C ALA A 58 -0.21 5.99 -22.23
N ALA A 59 -1.16 5.35 -21.54
CA ALA A 59 -2.15 6.03 -20.71
C ALA A 59 -1.50 6.79 -19.53
N LYS A 60 -0.46 6.23 -18.92
CA LYS A 60 0.32 6.89 -17.86
C LYS A 60 1.03 8.13 -18.39
N ILE A 61 1.77 8.01 -19.49
CA ILE A 61 2.49 9.13 -20.12
C ILE A 61 1.52 10.24 -20.51
N GLN A 62 0.40 9.90 -21.15
CA GLN A 62 -0.66 10.84 -21.50
C GLN A 62 -1.19 11.57 -20.25
N SER A 63 -1.50 10.82 -19.19
CA SER A 63 -2.02 11.39 -17.93
C SER A 63 -1.02 12.34 -17.28
N GLU A 64 0.26 11.97 -17.26
CA GLU A 64 1.33 12.77 -16.66
C GLU A 64 1.61 14.04 -17.46
N ALA A 65 1.71 13.93 -18.79
CA ALA A 65 1.91 15.08 -19.67
C ALA A 65 0.72 16.07 -19.59
N TYR A 66 -0.50 15.56 -19.58
CA TYR A 66 -1.69 16.37 -19.38
C TYR A 66 -1.70 17.07 -18.01
N GLN A 67 -1.33 16.36 -16.95
CA GLN A 67 -1.25 16.93 -15.60
C GLN A 67 -0.15 17.98 -15.50
N ALA A 68 0.98 17.81 -16.19
CA ALA A 68 2.05 18.81 -16.26
C ALA A 68 1.59 20.07 -17.00
N ALA A 69 0.95 19.93 -18.16
CA ALA A 69 0.39 21.05 -18.91
C ALA A 69 -0.69 21.80 -18.11
N MET A 70 -1.58 21.08 -17.42
CA MET A 70 -2.62 21.68 -16.58
C MET A 70 -2.05 22.43 -15.36
N LYS A 71 -0.85 22.09 -14.88
CA LYS A 71 -0.20 22.81 -13.77
C LYS A 71 0.39 24.14 -14.22
N LEU A 72 0.89 24.22 -15.45
CA LEU A 72 1.47 25.44 -16.03
C LEU A 72 0.40 26.40 -16.57
N HIS A 73 -0.76 25.86 -16.91
CA HIS A 73 -1.89 26.62 -17.44
C HIS A 73 -2.47 27.61 -16.42
N ASP A 74 -2.66 28.87 -16.81
CA ASP A 74 -3.35 29.88 -16.00
C ASP A 74 -4.85 29.55 -15.91
N PRO A 75 -5.42 29.32 -14.71
CA PRO A 75 -6.84 29.07 -14.54
C PRO A 75 -7.78 30.11 -15.17
N LYS A 76 -7.31 31.33 -15.43
CA LYS A 76 -8.09 32.41 -16.04
C LYS A 76 -8.15 32.34 -17.56
N ASP A 77 -7.24 31.62 -18.22
CA ASP A 77 -7.25 31.42 -19.66
C ASP A 77 -8.18 30.25 -20.04
N TYR A 78 -9.47 30.52 -20.19
CA TYR A 78 -10.44 29.49 -20.55
C TYR A 78 -10.33 29.03 -22.01
N LYS A 79 -9.63 29.78 -22.89
CA LYS A 79 -9.56 29.49 -24.33
C LYS A 79 -8.44 28.50 -24.66
N ASN A 80 -7.30 28.61 -23.98
CA ASN A 80 -6.11 27.77 -24.25
C ASN A 80 -5.92 26.61 -23.27
N LYS A 81 -7.02 26.13 -22.68
CA LYS A 81 -6.99 24.98 -21.76
C LYS A 81 -6.46 23.73 -22.47
N PRO A 82 -5.36 23.11 -22.00
CA PRO A 82 -4.83 21.89 -22.59
C PRO A 82 -5.91 20.82 -22.68
N LYS A 83 -5.98 20.11 -23.82
CA LYS A 83 -6.95 19.04 -24.05
C LYS A 83 -6.25 17.69 -23.94
N GLN A 84 -6.89 16.71 -23.30
CA GLN A 84 -6.30 15.37 -23.15
C GLN A 84 -5.95 14.71 -24.48
N LYS A 85 -6.70 15.02 -25.55
CA LYS A 85 -6.46 14.51 -26.91
C LYS A 85 -5.11 14.94 -27.48
N GLU A 86 -4.57 16.08 -27.06
CA GLU A 86 -3.28 16.62 -27.52
C GLU A 86 -2.08 15.81 -26.99
N PHE A 87 -2.31 14.99 -25.95
CA PHE A 87 -1.28 14.18 -25.30
C PHE A 87 -1.44 12.68 -25.59
N LEU A 88 -2.25 12.31 -26.60
CA LEU A 88 -2.40 10.91 -27.00
C LEU A 88 -1.05 10.33 -27.45
N VAL A 89 -0.66 9.21 -26.85
CA VAL A 89 0.58 8.50 -27.18
C VAL A 89 0.23 7.25 -27.98
N ASP A 90 0.87 7.06 -29.15
CA ASP A 90 0.73 5.82 -29.91
C ASP A 90 1.53 4.69 -29.25
N ILE A 91 0.83 3.60 -28.97
CA ILE A 91 1.34 2.35 -28.42
C ILE A 91 2.48 1.78 -29.29
N LYS A 92 2.41 1.98 -30.63
CA LYS A 92 3.43 1.47 -31.56
C LYS A 92 4.79 2.14 -31.38
N GLY A 93 4.82 3.38 -30.88
CA GLY A 93 6.05 4.14 -30.64
C GLY A 93 6.79 3.72 -29.36
N ILE A 94 6.17 2.92 -28.49
CA ILE A 94 6.77 2.44 -27.25
C ILE A 94 7.57 1.18 -27.54
N ASP A 95 8.88 1.18 -27.27
CA ASP A 95 9.71 -0.02 -27.39
C ASP A 95 9.28 -1.07 -26.36
N LYS A 96 9.36 -2.35 -26.73
CA LYS A 96 9.17 -3.46 -25.79
C LYS A 96 10.22 -3.49 -24.69
N GLU A 97 11.43 -2.96 -24.93
CA GLU A 97 12.52 -2.91 -23.94
C GLU A 97 12.26 -1.88 -22.84
N ASP A 98 11.38 -0.92 -23.11
CA ASP A 98 10.95 0.07 -22.12
C ASP A 98 9.80 -0.45 -21.25
N ILE A 99 9.26 -1.64 -21.52
CA ILE A 99 8.14 -2.21 -20.76
C ILE A 99 8.64 -3.03 -19.58
N VAL A 100 8.04 -2.78 -18.41
CA VAL A 100 8.35 -3.49 -17.18
C VAL A 100 7.15 -4.32 -16.72
N PHE A 101 7.37 -5.62 -16.61
CA PHE A 101 6.43 -6.58 -16.06
C PHE A 101 6.75 -6.83 -14.59
N ARG A 102 5.83 -6.49 -13.68
CA ARG A 102 5.92 -6.95 -12.30
C ARG A 102 5.30 -8.34 -12.20
N VAL A 103 6.08 -9.32 -11.78
CA VAL A 103 5.59 -10.68 -11.55
C VAL A 103 5.54 -10.93 -10.05
N MET A 104 4.36 -11.26 -9.54
CA MET A 104 4.15 -11.64 -8.14
C MET A 104 4.75 -13.02 -7.91
N THR A 105 5.77 -13.13 -7.07
CA THR A 105 6.48 -14.40 -6.84
C THR A 105 7.27 -14.36 -5.52
N MET A 106 7.38 -15.52 -4.87
CA MET A 106 8.15 -15.72 -3.64
C MET A 106 9.45 -16.51 -3.84
N GLU A 107 9.86 -16.79 -5.08
CA GLU A 107 11.04 -17.61 -5.40
C GLU A 107 12.34 -17.16 -4.72
N HIS A 108 12.52 -15.85 -4.53
CA HIS A 108 13.73 -15.28 -3.95
C HIS A 108 13.66 -15.11 -2.42
N ILE A 109 12.51 -15.44 -1.82
CA ILE A 109 12.32 -15.38 -0.39
C ILE A 109 12.82 -16.70 0.21
N PRO A 110 13.72 -16.67 1.20
CA PRO A 110 14.22 -17.89 1.83
C PRO A 110 13.11 -18.60 2.60
N ASP A 111 13.22 -19.92 2.73
CA ASP A 111 12.37 -20.70 3.63
C ASP A 111 12.74 -20.41 5.09
N GLU A 112 11.74 -20.38 5.97
CA GLU A 112 11.92 -20.19 7.42
C GLU A 112 11.19 -21.31 8.18
N PRO A 113 11.75 -22.54 8.18
CA PRO A 113 11.15 -23.68 8.87
C PRO A 113 10.92 -23.37 10.35
N GLY A 114 9.73 -23.71 10.86
CA GLY A 114 9.37 -23.49 12.27
C GLY A 114 8.71 -22.14 12.58
N ARG A 115 8.67 -21.19 11.64
CA ARG A 115 7.95 -19.90 11.83
C ARG A 115 6.46 -20.09 12.11
N LYS A 116 5.83 -21.05 11.44
CA LYS A 116 4.44 -21.45 11.65
C LYS A 116 4.38 -22.94 11.93
N ARG A 117 3.64 -23.32 12.98
CA ARG A 117 3.49 -24.71 13.40
C ARG A 117 2.91 -25.59 12.29
N ASN A 118 1.85 -25.12 11.62
CA ASN A 118 1.16 -25.83 10.55
C ASN A 118 0.97 -24.88 9.34
N PRO A 119 1.95 -24.78 8.43
CA PRO A 119 1.83 -23.91 7.26
C PRO A 119 0.76 -24.43 6.30
N LYS A 120 -0.17 -23.55 5.90
CA LYS A 120 -1.29 -23.88 4.98
C LYS A 120 -1.03 -23.50 3.53
N ASN A 121 -0.04 -22.67 3.27
CA ASN A 121 0.34 -22.20 1.95
C ASN A 121 1.85 -21.96 1.87
N GLU A 122 2.37 -21.78 0.66
CA GLU A 122 3.80 -21.52 0.42
C GLU A 122 4.28 -20.25 1.16
N ALA A 123 3.47 -19.20 1.19
CA ALA A 123 3.80 -17.97 1.92
C ALA A 123 4.00 -18.21 3.44
N GLU A 124 3.41 -19.27 4.00
CA GLU A 124 3.56 -19.66 5.40
C GLU A 124 4.88 -20.40 5.67
N THR A 125 5.51 -21.02 4.67
CA THR A 125 6.83 -21.67 4.79
C THR A 125 8.00 -20.70 4.61
N LYS A 126 7.76 -19.57 3.94
CA LYS A 126 8.75 -18.54 3.63
C LYS A 126 8.99 -17.57 4.79
N ALA A 127 10.10 -16.85 4.70
CA ALA A 127 10.45 -15.77 5.62
C ALA A 127 9.39 -14.66 5.62
N ARG A 128 9.20 -13.99 6.77
CA ARG A 128 8.22 -12.89 6.88
C ARG A 128 8.65 -11.69 6.03
N VAL A 129 7.75 -11.21 5.18
CA VAL A 129 7.95 -10.04 4.31
C VAL A 129 7.05 -8.86 4.68
N ASN A 130 7.47 -7.64 4.34
CA ASN A 130 6.74 -6.40 4.63
C ASN A 130 5.53 -6.23 3.69
N PHE A 131 5.63 -6.75 2.47
CA PHE A 131 4.60 -6.69 1.43
C PHE A 131 4.69 -7.90 0.48
N PRO A 132 3.66 -8.19 -0.34
CA PRO A 132 3.70 -9.28 -1.31
C PRO A 132 4.95 -9.23 -2.20
N ALA A 133 5.73 -10.31 -2.19
CA ALA A 133 6.99 -10.39 -2.91
C ALA A 133 6.78 -10.39 -4.44
N PHE A 134 7.73 -9.78 -5.17
CA PHE A 134 7.67 -9.68 -6.62
C PHE A 134 9.07 -9.55 -7.22
N LYS A 135 9.16 -9.81 -8.51
CA LYS A 135 10.31 -9.49 -9.36
C LYS A 135 9.85 -8.62 -10.52
N HIS A 136 10.71 -7.73 -11.00
CA HIS A 136 10.51 -6.99 -12.23
C HIS A 136 11.27 -7.68 -13.36
N TYR A 137 10.61 -7.76 -14.52
CA TYR A 137 11.18 -8.31 -15.74
C TYR A 137 11.01 -7.32 -16.89
N ALA A 138 11.99 -7.26 -17.78
CA ALA A 138 11.94 -6.45 -18.99
C ALA A 138 12.56 -7.22 -20.17
N TYR A 139 12.24 -6.80 -21.39
CA TYR A 139 12.92 -7.32 -22.57
C TYR A 139 14.31 -6.68 -22.70
N GLN A 140 15.30 -7.52 -22.96
CA GLN A 140 16.61 -7.11 -23.47
C GLN A 140 16.85 -7.90 -24.76
N GLY A 141 16.71 -7.23 -25.91
CA GLY A 141 16.67 -7.87 -27.21
C GLY A 141 15.50 -8.84 -27.36
N LYS A 142 15.82 -10.15 -27.43
CA LYS A 142 14.83 -11.23 -27.58
C LYS A 142 14.51 -11.97 -26.27
N LYS A 143 15.23 -11.69 -25.19
CA LYS A 143 15.09 -12.40 -23.91
C LYS A 143 14.39 -11.51 -22.89
N VAL A 144 13.61 -12.14 -22.02
CA VAL A 144 13.06 -11.51 -20.82
C VAL A 144 14.05 -11.76 -19.69
N VAL A 145 14.50 -10.71 -19.02
CA VAL A 145 15.49 -10.78 -17.95
C VAL A 145 14.97 -10.13 -16.67
N GLU A 146 15.43 -10.62 -15.52
CA GLU A 146 15.15 -10.02 -14.23
C GLU A 146 15.90 -8.68 -14.11
N VAL A 147 15.16 -7.61 -13.86
CA VAL A 147 15.68 -6.23 -13.74
C VAL A 147 15.40 -5.59 -12.39
N GLY A 148 14.63 -6.28 -11.52
CA GLY A 148 14.39 -5.84 -10.17
C GLY A 148 13.85 -6.95 -9.29
N ARG A 149 14.09 -6.83 -7.99
CA ARG A 149 13.77 -7.86 -6.99
C ARG A 149 13.35 -7.18 -5.69
N SER A 150 12.24 -7.60 -5.11
CA SER A 150 11.81 -7.06 -3.81
C SER A 150 12.57 -7.67 -2.64
N HIS A 151 12.58 -6.97 -1.51
CA HIS A 151 13.26 -7.37 -0.27
C HIS A 151 14.73 -7.79 -0.50
N TRP A 152 15.46 -7.03 -1.31
CA TRP A 152 16.83 -7.34 -1.71
C TRP A 152 17.73 -6.13 -1.54
N GLU A 153 18.84 -6.33 -0.83
CA GLU A 153 19.83 -5.30 -0.55
C GLU A 153 21.15 -5.63 -1.24
N GLY A 154 21.75 -4.64 -1.90
CA GLY A 154 22.93 -4.83 -2.74
C GLY A 154 22.59 -5.24 -4.18
N SER A 155 23.58 -5.73 -4.93
CA SER A 155 23.38 -6.09 -6.33
C SER A 155 22.82 -7.52 -6.50
N LEU A 156 22.49 -7.94 -7.72
CA LEU A 156 22.07 -9.32 -7.99
C LEU A 156 23.17 -10.35 -7.72
N SER A 157 24.44 -9.99 -7.88
CA SER A 157 25.56 -10.93 -7.76
C SER A 157 26.08 -11.08 -6.33
N ASN A 158 25.98 -10.04 -5.51
CA ASN A 158 26.54 -10.00 -4.16
C ASN A 158 25.57 -9.51 -3.07
N GLY A 159 24.31 -9.28 -3.42
CA GLY A 159 23.28 -8.86 -2.48
C GLY A 159 22.70 -10.01 -1.67
N HIS A 160 21.75 -9.67 -0.80
CA HIS A 160 21.07 -10.64 0.06
C HIS A 160 19.63 -10.22 0.32
N PHE A 161 18.83 -11.19 0.76
CA PHE A 161 17.46 -10.95 1.20
C PHE A 161 17.46 -10.10 2.47
N SER A 162 16.70 -8.99 2.47
CA SER A 162 16.65 -8.04 3.57
C SER A 162 15.26 -7.36 3.63
N VAL A 163 14.70 -7.30 4.84
CA VAL A 163 13.36 -6.73 5.13
C VAL A 163 13.44 -5.45 5.97
N THR A 164 14.67 -4.97 6.24
CA THR A 164 14.95 -3.91 7.23
C THR A 164 15.58 -2.65 6.63
N HIS A 165 16.17 -2.71 5.43
CA HIS A 165 16.89 -1.58 4.83
C HIS A 165 15.97 -0.49 4.25
N GLY A 166 14.73 -0.84 3.90
CA GLY A 166 13.76 0.10 3.35
C GLY A 166 12.96 0.86 4.39
N ARG A 167 12.13 1.80 3.93
CA ARG A 167 11.28 2.63 4.78
C ARG A 167 10.00 3.09 4.09
N ILE A 168 8.99 3.34 4.90
CA ILE A 168 7.78 4.06 4.46
C ILE A 168 8.16 5.52 4.15
N SER A 169 7.63 6.09 3.06
CA SER A 169 7.86 7.49 2.75
C SER A 169 7.20 8.41 3.78
N ASN A 170 7.80 9.57 4.05
CA ASN A 170 7.26 10.56 4.97
C ASN A 170 5.86 11.02 4.54
N GLU A 171 5.61 11.11 3.23
CA GLU A 171 4.32 11.44 2.67
C GLU A 171 3.28 10.36 2.98
N LEU A 172 3.61 9.06 2.84
CA LEU A 172 2.69 7.98 3.20
C LEU A 172 2.40 7.96 4.70
N GLY A 173 3.42 8.16 5.54
CA GLY A 173 3.26 8.30 6.99
C GLY A 173 2.34 9.47 7.35
N THR A 174 2.50 10.61 6.69
CA THR A 174 1.61 11.78 6.85
C THR A 174 0.18 11.46 6.41
N MET A 175 -0.01 10.69 5.34
CA MET A 175 -1.33 10.23 4.91
C MET A 175 -1.97 9.33 5.98
N PHE A 176 -1.23 8.43 6.62
CA PHE A 176 -1.74 7.62 7.73
C PHE A 176 -2.19 8.46 8.92
N LEU A 177 -1.36 9.43 9.35
CA LEU A 177 -1.70 10.37 10.42
C LEU A 177 -3.01 11.12 10.13
N LYS A 178 -3.13 11.69 8.92
CA LYS A 178 -4.33 12.43 8.51
C LYS A 178 -5.57 11.55 8.40
N LEU A 179 -5.40 10.30 7.95
CA LEU A 179 -6.50 9.34 7.85
C LEU A 179 -7.05 9.01 9.23
N VAL A 180 -6.16 8.65 10.16
CA VAL A 180 -6.52 8.27 11.54
C VAL A 180 -7.15 9.45 12.28
N GLU A 181 -6.56 10.65 12.18
CA GLU A 181 -7.10 11.88 12.76
C GLU A 181 -8.49 12.20 12.19
N ARG A 182 -8.69 12.09 10.87
CA ARG A 182 -10.02 12.29 10.30
C ARG A 182 -11.02 11.25 10.80
N TYR A 183 -10.57 10.00 10.96
CA TYR A 183 -11.44 8.90 11.39
C TYR A 183 -11.91 9.08 12.84
N SER A 184 -11.03 9.57 13.74
CA SER A 184 -11.38 9.83 15.15
C SER A 184 -12.41 10.94 15.33
N HIS A 185 -12.60 11.81 14.35
CA HIS A 185 -13.63 12.87 14.40
C HIS A 185 -15.05 12.40 14.02
N ARG A 186 -15.23 11.13 13.63
CA ARG A 186 -16.58 10.59 13.36
C ARG A 186 -17.41 10.58 14.64
N ALA A 187 -18.73 10.77 14.51
CA ALA A 187 -19.65 10.90 15.64
C ALA A 187 -19.53 9.77 16.68
N ASN A 188 -19.28 8.54 16.24
CA ASN A 188 -19.16 7.38 17.12
C ASN A 188 -17.88 7.39 18.00
N TRP A 189 -16.84 8.13 17.60
CA TRP A 189 -15.52 8.12 18.24
C TRP A 189 -15.14 9.47 18.83
N ARG A 190 -15.76 10.55 18.35
CA ARG A 190 -15.46 11.91 18.77
C ARG A 190 -15.79 12.07 20.26
N GLY A 191 -14.82 12.55 21.03
CA GLY A 191 -14.99 12.75 22.47
C GLY A 191 -14.94 11.48 23.30
N TYR A 192 -14.61 10.32 22.69
CA TYR A 192 -14.41 9.09 23.45
C TYR A 192 -13.12 9.17 24.28
N THR A 193 -13.18 8.74 25.53
CA THR A 193 -12.08 8.88 26.50
C THR A 193 -10.76 8.24 26.02
N TYR A 194 -10.84 7.08 25.35
CA TYR A 194 -9.65 6.37 24.85
C TYR A 194 -9.34 6.63 23.37
N VAL A 195 -9.86 7.73 22.81
CA VAL A 195 -9.68 8.03 21.37
C VAL A 195 -8.20 8.16 20.99
N ASP A 196 -7.35 8.68 21.88
CA ASP A 196 -5.93 8.82 21.59
C ASP A 196 -5.20 7.47 21.57
N GLU A 197 -5.58 6.52 22.43
CA GLU A 197 -5.08 5.14 22.37
C GLU A 197 -5.55 4.45 21.08
N MET A 198 -6.81 4.65 20.68
CA MET A 198 -7.34 4.14 19.41
C MET A 198 -6.53 4.66 18.21
N ARG A 199 -6.20 5.96 18.22
CA ARG A 199 -5.37 6.59 17.18
C ARG A 199 -3.97 5.99 17.15
N GLY A 200 -3.31 5.89 18.31
CA GLY A 200 -1.97 5.28 18.42
C GLY A 200 -1.96 3.85 17.89
N GLN A 201 -2.92 3.04 18.30
CA GLN A 201 -3.01 1.65 17.88
C GLN A 201 -3.33 1.50 16.38
N ALA A 202 -4.20 2.35 15.84
CA ALA A 202 -4.50 2.36 14.42
C ALA A 202 -3.28 2.76 13.56
N LEU A 203 -2.46 3.70 14.04
CA LEU A 203 -1.22 4.08 13.36
C LEU A 203 -0.22 2.94 13.34
N VAL A 204 -0.02 2.25 14.47
CA VAL A 204 0.83 1.05 14.54
C VAL A 204 0.34 -0.01 13.54
N GLN A 205 -0.98 -0.24 13.48
CA GLN A 205 -1.54 -1.20 12.53
C GLN A 205 -1.29 -0.78 11.07
N LEU A 206 -1.54 0.48 10.72
CA LEU A 206 -1.26 1.00 9.38
C LEU A 206 0.22 0.91 9.02
N SER A 207 1.14 1.16 9.95
CA SER A 207 2.58 0.98 9.69
C SER A 207 2.96 -0.48 9.46
N GLN A 208 2.27 -1.44 10.09
CA GLN A 208 2.53 -2.88 9.91
C GLN A 208 1.96 -3.44 8.61
N ILE A 209 0.75 -3.01 8.22
CA ILE A 209 0.03 -3.59 7.05
C ILE A 209 -0.04 -2.66 5.86
N GLY A 210 0.41 -1.42 5.97
CA GLY A 210 0.25 -0.38 4.95
C GLY A 210 0.80 -0.82 3.59
N LEU A 211 1.99 -1.40 3.59
CA LEU A 211 2.60 -1.90 2.36
C LEU A 211 2.01 -3.24 1.88
N GLN A 212 1.19 -3.93 2.68
CA GLN A 212 0.57 -5.20 2.29
C GLN A 212 -0.60 -5.02 1.30
N PHE A 213 -1.01 -3.78 1.00
CA PHE A 213 -2.00 -3.52 -0.03
C PHE A 213 -1.55 -4.13 -1.38
N ASN A 214 -2.45 -4.87 -2.03
CA ASN A 214 -2.19 -5.54 -3.30
C ASN A 214 -2.84 -4.76 -4.46
N GLU A 215 -2.00 -4.09 -5.24
CA GLU A 215 -2.38 -3.24 -6.36
C GLU A 215 -2.94 -4.04 -7.55
N ALA A 216 -2.65 -5.34 -7.65
CA ALA A 216 -3.22 -6.19 -8.70
C ALA A 216 -4.72 -6.47 -8.51
N LYS A 217 -5.20 -6.37 -7.26
CA LYS A 217 -6.59 -6.70 -6.90
C LYS A 217 -7.49 -5.47 -6.81
N SER A 218 -6.94 -4.30 -6.55
CA SER A 218 -7.73 -3.08 -6.34
C SER A 218 -6.90 -1.81 -6.54
N ALA A 219 -7.54 -0.76 -7.04
CA ALA A 219 -6.99 0.59 -7.15
C ALA A 219 -7.47 1.52 -6.00
N ASN A 220 -8.09 0.97 -4.94
CA ASN A 220 -8.69 1.75 -3.84
C ASN A 220 -8.02 1.46 -2.47
N PRO A 221 -6.77 1.92 -2.26
CA PRO A 221 -6.10 1.75 -0.97
C PRO A 221 -6.76 2.54 0.17
N PHE A 222 -7.48 3.63 -0.11
CA PHE A 222 -8.18 4.39 0.92
C PHE A 222 -9.22 3.54 1.65
N ALA A 223 -10.00 2.74 0.93
CA ALA A 223 -10.97 1.82 1.53
C ALA A 223 -10.29 0.74 2.38
N TYR A 224 -9.19 0.16 1.88
CA TYR A 224 -8.40 -0.84 2.61
C TYR A 224 -7.88 -0.28 3.95
N TYR A 225 -7.29 0.92 3.94
CA TYR A 225 -6.80 1.55 5.17
C TYR A 225 -7.93 1.97 6.10
N THR A 226 -9.03 2.49 5.57
CA THR A 226 -10.19 2.86 6.40
C THR A 226 -10.75 1.64 7.13
N ALA A 227 -10.83 0.49 6.46
CA ALA A 227 -11.24 -0.77 7.09
C ALA A 227 -10.28 -1.21 8.20
N ALA A 228 -8.97 -1.10 7.97
CA ALA A 228 -7.96 -1.38 8.99
C ALA A 228 -8.09 -0.48 10.22
N VAL A 229 -8.28 0.83 10.03
CA VAL A 229 -8.49 1.79 11.11
C VAL A 229 -9.76 1.46 11.89
N ASN A 230 -10.86 1.17 11.20
CA ASN A 230 -12.12 0.79 11.85
C ASN A 230 -11.96 -0.44 12.75
N ASN A 231 -11.31 -1.48 12.23
CA ASN A 231 -11.06 -2.71 12.98
C ASN A 231 -10.15 -2.45 14.18
N SER A 232 -9.14 -1.59 14.05
CA SER A 232 -8.28 -1.17 15.17
C SER A 232 -9.06 -0.48 16.27
N PHE A 233 -9.88 0.52 15.93
CA PHE A 233 -10.69 1.29 16.88
C PHE A 233 -11.66 0.37 17.62
N THR A 234 -12.33 -0.52 16.88
CA THR A 234 -13.27 -1.48 17.46
C THR A 234 -12.57 -2.47 18.39
N ARG A 235 -11.35 -2.89 18.07
CA ARG A 235 -10.56 -3.79 18.93
C ARG A 235 -10.20 -3.13 20.25
N VAL A 236 -9.76 -1.87 20.25
CA VAL A 236 -9.47 -1.13 21.49
C VAL A 236 -10.74 -0.95 22.32
N LEU A 237 -11.86 -0.58 21.69
CA LEU A 237 -13.16 -0.49 22.38
C LEU A 237 -13.55 -1.82 23.06
N ASN A 238 -13.37 -2.95 22.36
CA ASN A 238 -13.72 -4.26 22.90
C ASN A 238 -12.77 -4.71 24.02
N LEU A 239 -11.49 -4.36 23.93
CA LEU A 239 -10.53 -4.62 25.00
C LEU A 239 -10.93 -3.85 26.26
N GLU A 240 -11.28 -2.58 26.10
CA GLU A 240 -11.70 -1.74 27.22
C GLU A 240 -13.01 -2.24 27.86
N LYS A 241 -14.01 -2.57 27.04
CA LYS A 241 -15.26 -3.17 27.55
C LYS A 241 -15.00 -4.42 28.37
N ARG A 242 -14.08 -5.29 27.92
CA ARG A 242 -13.70 -6.50 28.67
C ARG A 242 -13.05 -6.15 30.01
N ASN A 243 -12.16 -5.16 30.04
CA ASN A 243 -11.51 -4.71 31.28
C ASN A 243 -12.50 -4.12 32.27
N GLN A 244 -13.52 -3.39 31.79
CA GLN A 244 -14.60 -2.88 32.62
C GLN A 244 -15.41 -4.02 33.24
N THR A 245 -15.77 -5.04 32.46
CA THR A 245 -16.47 -6.23 32.99
C THR A 245 -15.65 -6.93 34.06
N ILE A 246 -14.35 -7.17 33.81
CA ILE A 246 -13.46 -7.82 34.80
C ILE A 246 -13.39 -7.00 36.09
N ARG A 247 -13.28 -5.66 35.99
CA ARG A 247 -13.27 -4.78 37.17
C ARG A 247 -14.57 -4.90 37.97
N ASP A 248 -15.70 -4.87 37.29
CA ASP A 248 -17.01 -4.98 37.94
C ASP A 248 -17.18 -6.34 38.63
N ASP A 249 -16.72 -7.43 37.99
CA ASP A 249 -16.76 -8.77 38.58
C ASP A 249 -15.91 -8.85 39.87
N ILE A 250 -14.70 -8.26 39.86
CA ILE A 250 -13.83 -8.18 41.05
C ILE A 250 -14.51 -7.37 42.18
N LEU A 251 -15.20 -6.27 41.85
CA LEU A 251 -15.91 -5.46 42.86
C LEU A 251 -17.03 -6.26 43.51
N ILE A 252 -17.80 -7.01 42.72
CA ILE A 252 -18.88 -7.87 43.22
C ILE A 252 -18.33 -8.96 44.14
N GLU A 253 -17.24 -9.62 43.75
CA GLU A 253 -16.59 -10.65 44.56
C GLU A 253 -16.12 -10.12 45.92
N GLN A 254 -15.74 -8.83 45.99
CA GLN A 254 -15.31 -8.16 47.22
C GLN A 254 -16.47 -7.55 48.03
N GLY A 255 -17.72 -7.73 47.59
CA GLY A 255 -18.90 -7.15 48.25
C GLY A 255 -19.08 -5.65 48.02
N HIS A 256 -18.40 -5.08 47.02
CA HIS A 256 -18.56 -3.70 46.59
C HIS A 256 -19.58 -3.58 45.45
N LEU A 257 -20.12 -2.36 45.27
CA LEU A 257 -21.06 -2.08 44.20
C LEU A 257 -20.32 -1.94 42.85
N PRO A 258 -20.75 -2.64 41.78
CA PRO A 258 -20.17 -2.51 40.45
C PRO A 258 -20.65 -1.22 39.75
N SER A 259 -20.19 -0.98 38.52
CA SER A 259 -20.65 0.15 37.72
C SER A 259 -22.18 0.18 37.53
N TYR A 260 -22.77 1.37 37.39
CA TYR A 260 -24.22 1.53 37.25
C TYR A 260 -24.80 0.76 36.05
N GLY A 261 -24.07 0.71 34.92
CA GLY A 261 -24.49 -0.07 33.76
C GLY A 261 -24.54 -1.58 34.03
N ARG A 262 -23.64 -2.09 34.87
CA ARG A 262 -23.65 -3.50 35.32
C ARG A 262 -24.78 -3.79 36.29
N GLN A 263 -25.14 -2.83 37.14
CA GLN A 263 -26.28 -2.96 38.07
C GLN A 263 -27.62 -3.06 37.35
N ILE A 264 -27.81 -2.32 36.25
CA ILE A 264 -29.07 -2.33 35.47
C ILE A 264 -29.22 -3.60 34.61
N ALA A 265 -28.11 -4.26 34.26
CA ALA A 265 -28.12 -5.45 33.40
C ALA A 265 -28.54 -6.74 34.13
N HIS A 266 -28.73 -6.67 35.45
CA HIS A 266 -29.21 -7.73 36.33
C HIS A 266 -30.54 -7.33 36.97
#